data_AF-A0A7X7V457-F1
#
_entry.id   AF-A0A7X7V457-F1
#
_cell.length_a   1.000
_cell.length_b   1.000
_cell.length_c   1.000
_cell.angle_alpha   90.00
_cell.angle_beta   90.00
_cell.angle_gamma   90.00
#
_symmetry.space_group_name_H-M   'P 1'
#
loop_
_entity.id
_entity.type
_entity.pdbx_description
1 polymer ?
#
loop_
_entity_poly.entity_id
_entity_poly.type
_entity_poly.pdbx_seq_one_letter_code
_entity_poly.pdbx_strand_id
1 'polypeptide(L)'
;MSQYHISKADQKIISKVYQGSLSARIMHEDGRPYHTFRTYTVLADGSHLSFENCTFENTAGTGREVGQAIALYLDGDDIHVTDCTIRGHQDTLFLAPLPEKEREKDGFIGPKQFEPRTMHTYYFENCLIEGGIDFIFGGGEAYFDRCEFRSNEPGYVFAPNTPKGAKRGFTARNCSFTCTADVPDGSCYIARPWRDDAKVTIEDCELGRHISPVGWSGWNKTEAEATTEFIEIRSKGVGANDAMRPDWVKVER
;
A
#
# COMPACT_ATOMS: atom_id res chain seq x y z
N MET A 1 -8.34 22.28 0.87
CA MET A 1 -7.74 20.94 0.75
C MET A 1 -8.32 20.31 -0.50
N SER A 2 -7.48 19.91 -1.45
CA SER A 2 -7.97 19.45 -2.76
C SER A 2 -8.16 17.94 -2.76
N GLN A 3 -9.26 17.48 -3.34
CA GLN A 3 -9.52 16.09 -3.68
C GLN A 3 -9.91 16.02 -5.16
N TYR A 4 -9.45 15.00 -5.87
CA TYR A 4 -9.70 14.80 -7.28
C TYR A 4 -10.36 13.43 -7.49
N HIS A 5 -11.31 13.36 -8.42
CA HIS A 5 -12.06 12.14 -8.73
C HIS A 5 -11.96 11.83 -10.22
N ILE A 6 -11.45 10.65 -10.56
CA ILE A 6 -11.26 10.14 -11.92
C ILE A 6 -12.12 8.89 -12.09
N SER A 7 -13.33 9.06 -12.61
CA SER A 7 -14.34 7.99 -12.69
C SER A 7 -14.65 7.51 -14.11
N LYS A 8 -14.22 8.26 -15.13
CA LYS A 8 -14.43 7.86 -16.51
C LYS A 8 -13.42 6.77 -16.88
N ALA A 9 -13.90 5.66 -17.43
CA ALA A 9 -13.06 4.58 -17.93
C ALA A 9 -12.29 4.97 -19.20
N ASP A 10 -11.31 4.14 -19.58
CA ASP A 10 -10.56 4.25 -20.84
C ASP A 10 -9.82 5.58 -20.99
N GLN A 11 -9.16 6.02 -19.91
CA GLN A 11 -8.40 7.27 -19.90
C GLN A 11 -6.92 7.05 -19.70
N LYS A 12 -6.14 7.80 -20.48
CA LYS A 12 -4.71 7.98 -20.29
C LYS A 12 -4.43 9.37 -19.72
N ILE A 13 -3.83 9.42 -18.53
CA ILE A 13 -3.47 10.64 -17.82
C ILE A 13 -1.94 10.74 -17.79
N ILE A 14 -1.40 11.87 -18.25
CA ILE A 14 0.04 12.05 -18.44
C ILE A 14 0.51 13.34 -17.78
N SER A 15 1.65 13.29 -17.07
CA SER A 15 2.36 14.46 -16.55
C SER A 15 1.49 15.39 -15.68
N LYS A 16 0.63 14.80 -14.84
CA LYS A 16 -0.19 15.54 -13.88
C LYS A 16 0.42 15.48 -12.49
N VAL A 17 0.23 16.57 -11.74
CA VAL A 17 0.60 16.67 -10.33
C VAL A 17 -0.67 16.90 -9.53
N TYR A 18 -0.94 16.01 -8.59
CA TYR A 18 -2.06 16.07 -7.66
C TYR A 18 -1.53 16.16 -6.25
N GLN A 19 -1.97 17.19 -5.53
CA GLN A 19 -1.56 17.42 -4.15
C GLN A 19 -2.78 17.66 -3.27
N GLY A 20 -2.82 16.98 -2.12
CA GLY A 20 -3.82 17.10 -1.08
C GLY A 20 -3.16 17.07 0.30
N SER A 21 -3.96 17.25 1.35
CA SER A 21 -3.43 17.36 2.73
C SER A 21 -4.47 16.94 3.77
N LEU A 22 -5.44 16.10 3.38
CA LEU A 22 -6.45 15.59 4.30
C LEU A 22 -5.88 14.41 5.09
N SER A 23 -6.30 14.28 6.34
CA SER A 23 -5.90 13.19 7.22
C SER A 23 -7.05 12.76 8.13
N ALA A 24 -6.96 11.54 8.66
CA ALA A 24 -8.05 10.86 9.35
C ALA A 24 -8.57 11.60 10.60
N ARG A 25 -7.70 12.38 11.26
CA ARG A 25 -8.04 13.12 12.50
C ARG A 25 -8.75 14.45 12.25
N ILE A 26 -8.81 14.93 10.99
CA ILE A 26 -9.57 16.13 10.65
C ILE A 26 -11.06 15.86 10.87
N MET A 27 -11.78 16.81 11.46
CA MET A 27 -13.24 16.72 11.61
C MET A 27 -13.92 17.02 10.28
N HIS A 28 -14.78 16.11 9.82
CA HIS A 28 -15.60 16.30 8.64
C HIS A 28 -16.89 17.07 8.98
N GLU A 29 -17.54 17.66 7.98
CA GLU A 29 -18.74 18.51 8.12
C GLU A 29 -19.94 17.80 8.73
N ASP A 30 -19.96 16.46 8.67
CA ASP A 30 -21.00 15.62 9.26
C ASP A 30 -20.77 15.29 10.75
N GLY A 31 -19.78 15.94 11.38
CA GLY A 31 -19.47 15.81 12.81
C GLY A 31 -18.70 14.55 13.19
N ARG A 32 -18.18 13.81 12.21
CA ARG A 32 -17.30 12.65 12.40
C ARG A 32 -15.90 12.95 11.84
N PRO A 33 -14.83 12.32 12.33
CA PRO A 33 -13.52 12.43 11.68
C PRO A 33 -13.57 11.97 10.22
N TYR A 34 -12.61 12.41 9.40
CA TYR A 34 -12.48 11.93 8.03
C TYR A 34 -12.27 10.41 7.96
N HIS A 35 -11.64 9.80 8.98
CA HIS A 35 -11.15 8.42 8.93
C HIS A 35 -10.25 8.18 7.71
N THR A 36 -9.85 6.95 7.41
CA THR A 36 -8.90 6.68 6.31
C THR A 36 -9.48 7.06 4.94
N PHE A 37 -10.65 6.53 4.60
CA PHE A 37 -11.09 6.49 3.20
C PHE A 37 -11.61 7.83 2.65
N ARG A 38 -11.94 8.82 3.50
CA ARG A 38 -12.25 10.18 3.02
C ARG A 38 -11.01 11.04 2.75
N THR A 39 -9.79 10.57 3.06
CA THR A 39 -8.57 11.41 3.04
C THR A 39 -7.85 11.46 1.69
N TYR A 40 -8.33 10.72 0.69
CA TYR A 40 -7.68 10.62 -0.61
C TYR A 40 -7.39 11.99 -1.21
N THR A 41 -6.18 12.13 -1.76
CA THR A 41 -5.88 13.22 -2.70
C THR A 41 -6.52 12.90 -4.04
N VAL A 42 -6.32 11.71 -4.58
CA VAL A 42 -7.00 11.24 -5.81
C VAL A 42 -7.75 9.94 -5.54
N LEU A 43 -9.04 9.91 -5.91
CA LEU A 43 -9.83 8.69 -6.07
C LEU A 43 -9.94 8.41 -7.57
N ALA A 44 -9.45 7.26 -8.01
CA ALA A 44 -9.63 6.76 -9.37
C ALA A 44 -10.41 5.46 -9.33
N ASP A 45 -11.70 5.54 -9.66
CA ASP A 45 -12.65 4.41 -9.66
C ASP A 45 -13.19 4.07 -11.06
N GLY A 46 -12.65 4.71 -12.11
CA GLY A 46 -12.81 4.25 -13.49
C GLY A 46 -11.89 3.07 -13.80
N SER A 47 -12.34 2.14 -14.64
CA SER A 47 -11.52 1.01 -15.13
C SER A 47 -10.72 1.37 -16.40
N HIS A 48 -9.73 0.55 -16.76
CA HIS A 48 -8.88 0.74 -17.95
C HIS A 48 -8.19 2.11 -17.96
N LEU A 49 -7.59 2.47 -16.83
CA LEU A 49 -6.87 3.72 -16.66
C LEU A 49 -5.38 3.52 -16.85
N SER A 50 -4.71 4.53 -17.39
CA SER A 50 -3.25 4.59 -17.43
C SER A 50 -2.75 5.93 -16.90
N PHE A 51 -1.81 5.89 -15.98
CA PHE A 51 -1.12 7.06 -15.43
C PHE A 51 0.35 7.00 -15.82
N GLU A 52 0.85 8.04 -16.51
CA GLU A 52 2.24 8.12 -16.96
C GLU A 52 2.89 9.42 -16.46
N ASN A 53 4.07 9.31 -15.84
CA ASN A 53 4.84 10.47 -15.36
C ASN A 53 4.03 11.40 -14.43
N CYS A 54 3.11 10.84 -13.63
CA CYS A 54 2.26 11.60 -12.73
C CYS A 54 2.82 11.63 -11.29
N THR A 55 2.47 12.66 -10.54
CA THR A 55 2.76 12.75 -9.11
C THR A 55 1.47 12.82 -8.32
N PHE A 56 1.34 11.97 -7.30
CA PHE A 56 0.24 11.93 -6.35
C PHE A 56 0.82 12.12 -4.95
N GLU A 57 0.42 13.17 -4.25
CA GLU A 57 1.00 13.50 -2.96
C GLU A 57 -0.05 13.91 -1.93
N ASN A 58 0.02 13.28 -0.75
CA ASN A 58 -0.68 13.76 0.43
C ASN A 58 0.32 14.35 1.43
N THR A 59 0.27 15.66 1.64
CA THR A 59 1.20 16.41 2.49
C THR A 59 0.72 16.59 3.93
N ALA A 60 -0.19 15.74 4.42
CA ALA A 60 -0.76 15.91 5.75
C ALA A 60 0.25 15.71 6.90
N GLY A 61 1.33 14.96 6.67
CA GLY A 61 2.37 14.67 7.65
C GLY A 61 2.29 13.24 8.22
N THR A 62 3.04 13.00 9.29
CA THR A 62 3.28 11.64 9.82
C THR A 62 2.04 11.00 10.44
N GLY A 63 1.91 9.68 10.34
CA GLY A 63 0.77 8.93 10.91
C GLY A 63 0.61 9.14 12.42
N ARG A 64 1.72 9.34 13.14
CA ARG A 64 1.72 9.64 14.58
C ARG A 64 0.97 10.94 14.90
N GLU A 65 1.14 11.97 14.08
CA GLU A 65 0.60 13.32 14.29
C GLU A 65 -0.82 13.46 13.74
N VAL A 66 -1.06 12.96 12.53
CA VAL A 66 -2.30 13.26 11.80
C VAL A 66 -3.17 12.02 11.50
N GLY A 67 -2.66 10.81 11.75
CA GLY A 67 -3.30 9.57 11.36
C GLY A 67 -3.14 9.28 9.87
N GLN A 68 -4.03 8.44 9.34
CA GLN A 68 -4.01 7.95 7.96
C GLN A 68 -4.25 9.08 6.95
N ALA A 69 -3.58 9.04 5.80
CA ALA A 69 -3.67 10.07 4.76
C ALA A 69 -3.36 9.50 3.37
N ILE A 70 -4.40 9.23 2.58
CA ILE A 70 -4.26 8.60 1.26
C ILE A 70 -3.79 9.63 0.20
N ALA A 71 -2.75 9.30 -0.56
CA ALA A 71 -2.34 10.03 -1.76
C ALA A 71 -3.11 9.55 -3.00
N LEU A 72 -3.16 8.24 -3.20
CA LEU A 72 -3.85 7.62 -4.33
C LEU A 72 -4.74 6.46 -3.85
N TYR A 73 -6.03 6.57 -4.15
CA TYR A 73 -7.04 5.53 -3.94
C TYR A 73 -7.42 5.00 -5.34
N LEU A 74 -7.09 3.73 -5.62
CA LEU A 74 -7.56 3.01 -6.81
C LEU A 74 -8.72 2.06 -6.46
N ASP A 75 -9.84 2.19 -7.17
CA ASP A 75 -11.06 1.35 -7.06
C ASP A 75 -11.67 0.98 -8.43
N GLY A 76 -10.84 1.02 -9.48
CA GLY A 76 -11.17 0.58 -10.83
C GLY A 76 -10.36 -0.64 -11.22
N ASP A 77 -10.84 -1.41 -12.20
CA ASP A 77 -10.12 -2.60 -12.70
C ASP A 77 -9.17 -2.24 -13.84
N ASP A 78 -8.09 -3.01 -13.99
CA ASP A 78 -7.09 -2.86 -15.06
C ASP A 78 -6.49 -1.43 -15.12
N ILE A 79 -5.81 -1.03 -14.04
CA ILE A 79 -5.13 0.27 -13.97
C ILE A 79 -3.62 0.09 -14.06
N HIS A 80 -3.01 0.84 -14.98
CA HIS A 80 -1.57 0.84 -15.23
C HIS A 80 -0.96 2.16 -14.75
N VAL A 81 0.14 2.09 -14.02
CA VAL A 81 0.82 3.24 -13.43
C VAL A 81 2.31 3.13 -13.75
N THR A 82 2.82 4.03 -14.60
CA THR A 82 4.19 3.95 -15.12
C THR A 82 4.91 5.27 -14.91
N ASP A 83 6.17 5.22 -14.49
CA ASP A 83 7.02 6.39 -14.23
C ASP A 83 6.42 7.40 -13.24
N CYS A 84 5.54 6.95 -12.35
CA CYS A 84 4.83 7.82 -11.42
C CYS A 84 5.53 7.92 -10.06
N THR A 85 5.24 9.00 -9.35
CA THR A 85 5.64 9.22 -7.96
C THR A 85 4.39 9.29 -7.08
N ILE A 86 4.33 8.48 -6.03
CA ILE A 86 3.22 8.44 -5.08
C ILE A 86 3.82 8.66 -3.68
N ARG A 87 3.45 9.75 -3.02
CA ARG A 87 4.06 10.18 -1.75
C ARG A 87 3.03 10.44 -0.65
N GLY A 88 3.34 9.94 0.53
CA GLY A 88 2.60 10.22 1.75
C GLY A 88 3.37 9.72 2.96
N HIS A 89 2.65 9.40 4.03
CA HIS A 89 3.22 8.77 5.23
C HIS A 89 2.43 7.49 5.51
N GLN A 90 1.46 7.54 6.43
CA GLN A 90 0.59 6.43 6.74
C GLN A 90 -0.53 6.29 5.69
N ASP A 91 -0.75 5.07 5.19
CA ASP A 91 -1.82 4.70 4.24
C ASP A 91 -1.72 5.45 2.89
N THR A 92 -0.52 5.56 2.32
CA THR A 92 -0.25 6.36 1.11
C THR A 92 -1.00 5.91 -0.15
N LEU A 93 -1.00 4.61 -0.44
CA LEU A 93 -1.60 4.01 -1.64
C LEU A 93 -2.62 2.95 -1.23
N PHE A 94 -3.89 3.21 -1.51
CA PHE A 94 -4.95 2.23 -1.31
C PHE A 94 -5.34 1.54 -2.62
N LEU A 95 -5.36 0.21 -2.60
CA LEU A 95 -5.68 -0.67 -3.72
C LEU A 95 -6.92 -1.49 -3.37
N ALA A 96 -8.09 -1.01 -3.77
CA ALA A 96 -9.36 -1.67 -3.50
C ALA A 96 -9.36 -3.15 -3.97
N PRO A 97 -10.17 -4.02 -3.35
CA PRO A 97 -11.31 -3.69 -2.49
C PRO A 97 -10.98 -3.50 -1.01
N LEU A 98 -11.91 -2.83 -0.31
CA LEU A 98 -12.03 -2.89 1.14
C LEU A 98 -12.26 -4.34 1.62
N PRO A 99 -11.90 -4.67 2.88
CA PRO A 99 -12.33 -5.93 3.49
C PRO A 99 -13.86 -6.06 3.57
N GLU A 100 -14.34 -7.29 3.73
CA GLU A 100 -15.77 -7.59 3.91
C GLU A 100 -16.38 -6.89 5.14
N LYS A 101 -15.59 -6.76 6.21
CA LYS A 101 -16.03 -6.14 7.46
C LYS A 101 -14.97 -5.20 8.03
N GLU A 102 -15.45 -4.08 8.54
CA GLU A 102 -14.64 -3.16 9.34
C GLU A 102 -14.28 -3.80 10.68
N ARG A 103 -13.12 -3.41 11.23
CA ARG A 103 -12.71 -3.83 12.59
C ARG A 103 -13.28 -2.91 13.65
N GLU A 104 -13.38 -1.64 13.31
CA GLU A 104 -13.91 -0.59 14.15
C GLU A 104 -15.17 -0.09 13.47
N LYS A 105 -16.21 0.17 14.27
CA LYS A 105 -17.44 0.76 13.77
C LYS A 105 -17.10 2.03 12.99
N ASP A 106 -17.71 2.19 11.81
CA ASP A 106 -17.52 3.34 10.93
C ASP A 106 -16.09 3.46 10.33
N GLY A 107 -15.25 2.43 10.46
CA GLY A 107 -13.86 2.42 9.98
C GLY A 107 -13.73 2.47 8.45
N PHE A 108 -14.81 2.15 7.72
CA PHE A 108 -14.86 2.27 6.26
C PHE A 108 -15.63 3.49 5.75
N ILE A 109 -15.99 4.43 6.63
CA ILE A 109 -16.63 5.67 6.19
C ILE A 109 -15.79 6.34 5.10
N GLY A 110 -16.41 6.51 3.94
CA GLY A 110 -15.70 7.00 2.77
C GLY A 110 -16.45 6.76 1.46
N PRO A 111 -15.85 7.18 0.33
CA PRO A 111 -16.28 6.72 -0.97
C PRO A 111 -16.25 5.19 -1.01
N LYS A 112 -17.14 4.59 -1.80
CA LYS A 112 -17.17 3.15 -2.07
C LYS A 112 -17.41 2.23 -0.84
N GLN A 113 -17.77 2.78 0.33
CA GLN A 113 -18.02 2.02 1.57
C GLN A 113 -19.02 0.86 1.41
N PHE A 114 -20.04 1.03 0.58
CA PHE A 114 -21.11 0.06 0.32
C PHE A 114 -20.94 -0.73 -0.98
N GLU A 115 -19.86 -0.50 -1.71
CA GLU A 115 -19.65 -1.14 -3.01
C GLU A 115 -19.27 -2.61 -2.82
N PRO A 116 -19.60 -3.50 -3.78
CA PRO A 116 -19.17 -4.88 -3.73
C PRO A 116 -17.64 -5.01 -3.59
N ARG A 117 -17.16 -5.95 -2.79
CA ARG A 117 -15.72 -6.22 -2.60
C ARG A 117 -15.17 -7.01 -3.78
N THR A 118 -15.09 -6.35 -4.92
CA THR A 118 -14.62 -6.96 -6.17
C THR A 118 -13.11 -6.86 -6.25
N MET A 119 -12.45 -7.94 -6.62
CA MET A 119 -11.02 -7.92 -6.88
C MET A 119 -10.73 -7.09 -8.13
N HIS A 120 -9.76 -6.17 -8.03
CA HIS A 120 -9.30 -5.34 -9.13
C HIS A 120 -7.81 -5.61 -9.41
N THR A 121 -7.40 -5.36 -10.64
CA THR A 121 -6.03 -5.60 -11.11
C THR A 121 -5.26 -4.31 -11.34
N TYR A 122 -4.02 -4.27 -10.85
CA TYR A 122 -3.17 -3.10 -10.91
C TYR A 122 -1.75 -3.47 -11.39
N TYR A 123 -1.19 -2.68 -12.29
CA TYR A 123 0.18 -2.81 -12.76
C TYR A 123 0.96 -1.52 -12.50
N PHE A 124 2.10 -1.64 -11.82
CA PHE A 124 3.00 -0.54 -11.52
C PHE A 124 4.37 -0.82 -12.13
N GLU A 125 4.90 0.12 -12.90
CA GLU A 125 6.22 0.01 -13.52
C GLU A 125 7.04 1.27 -13.27
N ASN A 126 8.29 1.08 -12.83
CA ASN A 126 9.26 2.17 -12.65
C ASN A 126 8.72 3.33 -11.78
N CYS A 127 7.91 3.01 -10.76
CA CYS A 127 7.31 4.00 -9.88
C CYS A 127 8.12 4.18 -8.59
N LEU A 128 8.11 5.40 -8.05
CA LEU A 128 8.50 5.67 -6.67
C LEU A 128 7.25 5.71 -5.80
N ILE A 129 7.19 4.88 -4.75
CA ILE A 129 6.12 4.88 -3.75
C ILE A 129 6.74 5.09 -2.38
N GLU A 130 6.41 6.20 -1.74
CA GLU A 130 7.04 6.65 -0.49
C GLU A 130 6.02 6.75 0.64
N GLY A 131 6.35 6.20 1.81
CA GLY A 131 5.53 6.30 3.02
C GLY A 131 6.13 5.59 4.23
N GLY A 132 5.29 5.40 5.26
CA GLY A 132 5.71 4.92 6.57
C GLY A 132 5.00 3.65 7.01
N ILE A 133 3.83 3.84 7.61
CA ILE A 133 2.98 2.77 8.12
C ILE A 133 1.99 2.35 7.04
N ASP A 134 1.95 1.07 6.70
CA ASP A 134 0.98 0.46 5.78
C ASP A 134 0.84 1.22 4.45
N PHE A 135 1.95 1.73 3.92
CA PHE A 135 1.86 2.75 2.88
C PHE A 135 1.39 2.20 1.52
N ILE A 136 1.37 0.88 1.33
CA ILE A 136 0.63 0.20 0.26
C ILE A 136 -0.31 -0.81 0.91
N PHE A 137 -1.62 -0.60 0.82
CA PHE A 137 -2.60 -1.42 1.51
C PHE A 137 -3.86 -1.64 0.67
N GLY A 138 -4.61 -2.70 0.98
CA GLY A 138 -5.83 -3.04 0.26
C GLY A 138 -5.92 -4.48 -0.21
N GLY A 139 -6.99 -4.79 -0.93
CA GLY A 139 -7.36 -6.16 -1.29
C GLY A 139 -6.98 -6.56 -2.71
N GLY A 140 -6.61 -5.62 -3.57
CA GLY A 140 -6.43 -5.88 -5.00
C GLY A 140 -5.29 -6.83 -5.36
N GLU A 141 -5.29 -7.27 -6.63
CA GLU A 141 -4.17 -7.99 -7.24
C GLU A 141 -3.25 -6.97 -7.91
N ALA A 142 -2.07 -6.73 -7.32
CA ALA A 142 -1.15 -5.70 -7.79
C ALA A 142 0.22 -6.28 -8.14
N TYR A 143 0.73 -5.93 -9.31
CA TYR A 143 2.07 -6.30 -9.75
C TYR A 143 2.94 -5.04 -9.86
N PHE A 144 4.08 -5.03 -9.17
CA PHE A 144 5.06 -3.96 -9.18
C PHE A 144 6.35 -4.45 -9.83
N ASP A 145 6.82 -3.75 -10.86
CA ASP A 145 8.06 -4.09 -11.59
C ASP A 145 8.99 -2.88 -11.62
N ARG A 146 10.25 -3.07 -11.21
CA ARG A 146 11.27 -2.00 -11.16
C ARG A 146 10.84 -0.78 -10.32
N CYS A 147 9.97 -0.95 -9.34
CA CYS A 147 9.55 0.13 -8.46
C CYS A 147 10.53 0.34 -7.29
N GLU A 148 10.56 1.56 -6.78
CA GLU A 148 11.20 1.90 -5.51
C GLU A 148 10.14 2.08 -4.42
N PHE A 149 10.23 1.28 -3.36
CA PHE A 149 9.46 1.45 -2.14
C PHE A 149 10.33 2.16 -1.11
N ARG A 150 10.05 3.44 -0.85
CA ARG A 150 10.88 4.29 0.01
C ARG A 150 10.21 4.53 1.36
N SER A 151 10.78 3.97 2.42
CA SER A 151 10.33 4.26 3.78
C SER A 151 10.78 5.65 4.24
N ASN A 152 9.86 6.47 4.77
CA ASN A 152 10.18 7.78 5.35
C ASN A 152 9.98 7.87 6.87
N GLU A 153 9.52 6.79 7.50
CA GLU A 153 9.44 6.58 8.95
C GLU A 153 9.41 5.05 9.25
N PRO A 154 9.67 4.61 10.50
CA PRO A 154 9.47 3.22 10.90
C PRO A 154 8.06 2.72 10.59
N GLY A 155 7.93 1.53 10.02
CA GLY A 155 6.62 1.03 9.63
C GLY A 155 6.64 -0.22 8.74
N TYR A 156 5.68 -0.28 7.81
CA TYR A 156 5.35 -1.46 7.02
C TYR A 156 5.08 -1.05 5.58
N VAL A 157 5.74 -1.70 4.63
CA VAL A 157 5.55 -1.39 3.20
C VAL A 157 4.18 -1.85 2.73
N PHE A 158 3.88 -3.14 2.92
CA PHE A 158 2.61 -3.72 2.48
C PHE A 158 1.68 -4.09 3.65
N ALA A 159 0.39 -3.79 3.51
CA ALA A 159 -0.67 -4.26 4.40
C ALA A 159 -1.87 -4.81 3.62
N PRO A 160 -1.77 -6.05 3.09
CA PRO A 160 -2.83 -6.61 2.23
C PRO A 160 -4.02 -7.10 3.05
N ASN A 161 -5.22 -7.00 2.47
CA ASN A 161 -6.43 -7.74 2.86
C ASN A 161 -6.93 -8.65 1.74
N THR A 162 -6.01 -9.37 1.09
CA THR A 162 -6.29 -10.23 -0.06
C THR A 162 -7.58 -11.05 0.15
N PRO A 163 -8.58 -10.93 -0.74
CA PRO A 163 -9.82 -11.68 -0.65
C PRO A 163 -9.60 -13.18 -0.55
N LYS A 164 -10.38 -13.84 0.31
CA LYS A 164 -10.32 -15.29 0.50
C LYS A 164 -10.51 -16.03 -0.83
N GLY A 165 -9.64 -16.99 -1.10
CA GLY A 165 -9.66 -17.78 -2.34
C GLY A 165 -8.99 -17.12 -3.54
N ALA A 166 -8.52 -15.87 -3.41
CA ALA A 166 -7.69 -15.25 -4.44
C ALA A 166 -6.37 -16.00 -4.58
N LYS A 167 -5.92 -16.15 -5.84
CA LYS A 167 -4.66 -16.84 -6.14
C LYS A 167 -3.45 -15.99 -5.80
N ARG A 168 -3.55 -14.67 -6.00
CA ARG A 168 -2.49 -13.69 -5.79
C ARG A 168 -3.04 -12.47 -5.05
N GLY A 169 -2.14 -11.75 -4.37
CA GLY A 169 -2.37 -10.44 -3.79
C GLY A 169 -1.37 -9.46 -4.39
N PHE A 170 -0.43 -8.97 -3.59
CA PHE A 170 0.64 -8.10 -4.08
C PHE A 170 1.85 -8.92 -4.52
N THR A 171 2.45 -8.55 -5.66
CA THR A 171 3.69 -9.14 -6.17
C THR A 171 4.65 -8.02 -6.55
N ALA A 172 5.84 -8.00 -5.98
CA ALA A 172 6.90 -7.06 -6.35
C ALA A 172 8.08 -7.81 -6.97
N ARG A 173 8.53 -7.38 -8.14
CA ARG A 173 9.65 -7.98 -8.85
C ARG A 173 10.67 -6.93 -9.29
N ASN A 174 11.95 -7.23 -9.14
CA ASN A 174 13.05 -6.31 -9.49
C ASN A 174 12.95 -4.95 -8.79
N CYS A 175 12.28 -4.89 -7.63
CA CYS A 175 12.05 -3.65 -6.90
C CYS A 175 13.17 -3.39 -5.89
N SER A 176 13.29 -2.13 -5.45
CA SER A 176 14.20 -1.75 -4.37
C SER A 176 13.43 -1.23 -3.16
N PHE A 177 13.80 -1.71 -1.98
CA PHE A 177 13.33 -1.20 -0.71
C PHE A 177 14.41 -0.27 -0.16
N THR A 178 14.09 1.02 -0.09
CA THR A 178 15.00 2.10 0.31
C THR A 178 14.39 2.89 1.45
N CYS A 179 15.14 3.82 2.04
CA CYS A 179 14.62 4.71 3.07
C CYS A 179 15.25 6.09 3.01
N THR A 180 14.58 7.07 3.60
CA THR A 180 15.17 8.39 3.89
C THR A 180 16.21 8.26 5.01
N ALA A 181 17.06 9.29 5.16
CA ALA A 181 18.21 9.24 6.07
C ALA A 181 17.83 9.09 7.55
N ASP A 182 16.64 9.55 7.93
CA ASP A 182 16.20 9.56 9.33
C ASP A 182 15.54 8.24 9.77
N VAL A 183 15.35 7.28 8.86
CA VAL A 183 14.80 5.96 9.18
C VAL A 183 15.87 5.07 9.80
N PRO A 184 15.71 4.60 11.05
CA PRO A 184 16.70 3.74 11.69
C PRO A 184 16.83 2.37 11.01
N ASP A 185 18.03 1.78 11.12
CA ASP A 185 18.28 0.40 10.71
C ASP A 185 17.33 -0.58 11.42
N GLY A 186 16.87 -1.61 10.69
CA GLY A 186 16.00 -2.66 11.20
C GLY A 186 14.62 -2.22 11.71
N SER A 187 14.18 -0.99 11.43
CA SER A 187 12.94 -0.40 11.96
C SER A 187 11.70 -0.57 11.07
N CYS A 188 11.86 -1.09 9.85
CA CYS A 188 10.77 -1.29 8.90
C CYS A 188 10.56 -2.77 8.58
N TYR A 189 9.35 -3.10 8.15
CA TYR A 189 8.97 -4.45 7.73
C TYR A 189 8.46 -4.43 6.30
N ILE A 190 8.68 -5.53 5.58
CA ILE A 190 8.21 -5.76 4.21
C ILE A 190 6.68 -5.80 4.20
N ALA A 191 6.06 -6.59 5.07
CA ALA A 191 4.60 -6.63 5.14
C ALA A 191 4.06 -7.03 6.52
N ARG A 192 2.77 -6.72 6.72
CA ARG A 192 1.94 -7.30 7.77
C ARG A 192 0.52 -7.59 7.26
N PRO A 193 -0.18 -8.62 7.76
CA PRO A 193 -1.51 -8.96 7.29
C PRO A 193 -2.56 -8.00 7.87
N TRP A 194 -3.18 -7.17 7.03
CA TRP A 194 -4.31 -6.33 7.47
C TRP A 194 -5.53 -7.21 7.79
N ARG A 195 -5.72 -8.29 7.02
CA ARG A 195 -6.68 -9.37 7.24
C ARG A 195 -6.01 -10.73 7.00
N ASP A 196 -6.75 -11.78 7.35
CA ASP A 196 -6.42 -13.16 7.05
C ASP A 196 -6.28 -13.37 5.53
N ASP A 197 -5.68 -14.48 5.12
CA ASP A 197 -5.41 -14.82 3.71
C ASP A 197 -4.53 -13.79 2.96
N ALA A 198 -3.90 -12.84 3.67
CA ALA A 198 -3.06 -11.81 3.06
C ALA A 198 -1.90 -12.41 2.25
N LYS A 199 -1.67 -11.89 1.04
CA LYS A 199 -0.62 -12.41 0.16
C LYS A 199 0.33 -11.32 -0.31
N VAL A 200 1.62 -11.58 -0.17
CA VAL A 200 2.71 -10.77 -0.70
C VAL A 200 3.82 -11.69 -1.20
N THR A 201 4.22 -11.52 -2.45
CA THR A 201 5.43 -12.14 -3.00
C THR A 201 6.41 -11.05 -3.39
N ILE A 202 7.65 -11.16 -2.91
CA ILE A 202 8.77 -10.34 -3.40
C ILE A 202 9.77 -11.24 -4.13
N GLU A 203 10.18 -10.85 -5.33
CA GLU A 203 11.09 -11.62 -6.18
C GLU A 203 12.22 -10.72 -6.74
N ASP A 204 13.46 -11.18 -6.64
CA ASP A 204 14.65 -10.48 -7.18
C ASP A 204 14.76 -9.02 -6.66
N CYS A 205 14.33 -8.76 -5.43
CA CYS A 205 14.29 -7.42 -4.84
C CYS A 205 15.58 -7.07 -4.07
N GLU A 206 15.96 -5.79 -4.04
CA GLU A 206 17.07 -5.28 -3.22
C GLU A 206 16.53 -4.69 -1.90
N LEU A 207 16.93 -5.25 -0.77
CA LEU A 207 16.45 -4.87 0.56
C LEU A 207 17.51 -4.06 1.33
N GLY A 208 17.20 -2.80 1.61
CA GLY A 208 18.03 -1.91 2.42
C GLY A 208 18.12 -2.30 3.89
N ARG A 209 19.11 -1.76 4.60
CA ARG A 209 19.42 -2.05 6.02
C ARG A 209 18.32 -1.63 7.02
N HIS A 210 17.39 -0.78 6.62
CA HIS A 210 16.23 -0.39 7.44
C HIS A 210 15.22 -1.52 7.59
N ILE A 211 15.25 -2.53 6.71
CA ILE A 211 14.40 -3.71 6.84
C ILE A 211 14.86 -4.54 8.04
N SER A 212 13.92 -4.81 8.95
CA SER A 212 14.10 -5.64 10.14
C SER A 212 14.68 -7.01 9.78
N PRO A 213 15.57 -7.60 10.59
CA PRO A 213 16.00 -8.98 10.41
C PRO A 213 14.82 -9.98 10.35
N VAL A 214 13.73 -9.70 11.07
CA VAL A 214 12.50 -10.52 10.98
C VAL A 214 11.80 -10.30 9.64
N GLY A 215 11.86 -9.10 9.08
CA GLY A 215 11.36 -8.74 7.75
C GLY A 215 9.83 -8.68 7.63
N TRP A 216 9.11 -9.57 8.29
CA TRP A 216 7.67 -9.76 8.17
C TRP A 216 7.03 -9.75 9.55
N SER A 217 5.86 -9.12 9.69
CA SER A 217 5.14 -9.05 10.96
C SER A 217 3.83 -9.80 10.87
N GLY A 218 3.54 -10.68 11.83
CA GLY A 218 2.25 -11.37 11.95
C GLY A 218 1.13 -10.50 12.55
N TRP A 219 1.36 -9.19 12.77
CA TRP A 219 0.44 -8.29 13.49
C TRP A 219 0.08 -8.82 14.90
N ASN A 220 0.90 -9.63 15.56
CA ASN A 220 0.51 -10.31 16.81
C ASN A 220 -0.80 -11.12 16.67
N LYS A 221 -1.06 -11.71 15.49
CA LYS A 221 -2.23 -12.53 15.20
C LYS A 221 -1.79 -13.90 14.69
N THR A 222 -1.67 -14.87 15.59
CA THR A 222 -1.34 -16.25 15.24
C THR A 222 -2.33 -16.87 14.24
N GLU A 223 -3.60 -16.46 14.26
CA GLU A 223 -4.62 -16.92 13.30
C GLU A 223 -4.36 -16.41 11.87
N ALA A 224 -3.86 -15.17 11.73
CA ALA A 224 -3.53 -14.61 10.43
C ALA A 224 -2.27 -15.28 9.86
N GLU A 225 -1.29 -15.61 10.71
CA GLU A 225 -0.07 -16.34 10.30
C GLU A 225 -0.40 -17.70 9.68
N ALA A 226 -1.49 -18.36 10.12
CA ALA A 226 -1.89 -19.67 9.59
C ALA A 226 -2.47 -19.63 8.17
N THR A 227 -2.91 -18.46 7.70
CA THR A 227 -3.56 -18.29 6.39
C THR A 227 -2.82 -17.33 5.45
N THR A 228 -1.88 -16.55 5.98
CA THR A 228 -1.05 -15.61 5.23
C THR A 228 -0.08 -16.35 4.32
N GLU A 229 0.10 -15.84 3.10
CA GLU A 229 1.09 -16.34 2.14
C GLU A 229 2.10 -15.24 1.82
N PHE A 230 3.16 -15.18 2.62
CA PHE A 230 4.29 -14.28 2.39
C PHE A 230 5.47 -15.06 1.84
N ILE A 231 5.99 -14.61 0.70
CA ILE A 231 7.02 -15.30 -0.06
C ILE A 231 8.15 -14.33 -0.42
N GLU A 232 9.39 -14.72 -0.12
CA GLU A 232 10.62 -14.02 -0.50
C GLU A 232 11.44 -14.91 -1.44
N ILE A 233 11.69 -14.45 -2.67
CA ILE A 233 12.41 -15.20 -3.71
C ILE A 233 13.62 -14.41 -4.17
N ARG A 234 14.83 -14.94 -3.96
CA ARG A 234 16.11 -14.39 -4.48
C ARG A 234 16.34 -12.90 -4.16
N SER A 235 15.77 -12.40 -3.07
CA SER A 235 16.06 -11.05 -2.59
C SER A 235 17.50 -10.94 -2.11
N LYS A 236 18.10 -9.77 -2.31
CA LYS A 236 19.50 -9.44 -1.98
C LYS A 236 19.59 -8.13 -1.20
N GLY A 237 20.78 -7.77 -0.74
CA GLY A 237 21.02 -6.58 0.07
C GLY A 237 21.09 -6.87 1.56
N VAL A 238 21.45 -5.85 2.35
CA VAL A 238 21.68 -6.01 3.80
C VAL A 238 20.42 -6.47 4.53
N GLY A 239 19.25 -5.97 4.13
CA GLY A 239 17.96 -6.35 4.71
C GLY A 239 17.45 -7.72 4.28
N ALA A 240 18.11 -8.38 3.32
CA ALA A 240 17.72 -9.68 2.81
C ALA A 240 18.34 -10.85 3.58
N ASN A 241 19.03 -10.63 4.69
CA ASN A 241 19.42 -11.73 5.58
C ASN A 241 18.16 -12.40 6.15
N ASP A 242 17.98 -13.69 5.83
CA ASP A 242 16.78 -14.46 6.18
C ASP A 242 16.90 -15.26 7.47
N ALA A 243 18.03 -15.20 8.18
CA ALA A 243 18.28 -16.04 9.35
C ALA A 243 17.25 -15.86 10.49
N MET A 244 16.48 -14.77 10.47
CA MET A 244 15.44 -14.45 11.46
C MET A 244 14.04 -14.37 10.85
N ARG A 245 13.85 -14.79 9.59
CA ARG A 245 12.51 -14.81 8.98
C ARG A 245 11.62 -15.81 9.75
N PRO A 246 10.35 -15.48 10.00
CA PRO A 246 9.44 -16.42 10.65
C PRO A 246 9.23 -17.69 9.82
N ASP A 247 9.05 -18.83 10.49
CA ASP A 247 8.86 -20.15 9.83
C ASP A 247 7.61 -20.21 8.92
N TRP A 248 6.65 -19.32 9.11
CA TRP A 248 5.44 -19.21 8.29
C TRP A 248 5.64 -18.37 7.02
N VAL A 249 6.82 -17.78 6.83
CA VAL A 249 7.22 -17.09 5.60
C VAL A 249 8.01 -18.06 4.73
N LYS A 250 7.64 -18.18 3.46
CA LYS A 250 8.37 -19.01 2.50
C LYS A 250 9.56 -18.25 1.93
N VAL A 251 10.77 -18.78 2.07
CA VAL A 251 11.98 -18.18 1.50
C VAL A 251 12.61 -19.14 0.48
N GLU A 252 12.91 -18.62 -0.70
CA GLU A 252 13.59 -19.31 -1.80
C GLU A 252 14.83 -18.50 -2.23
N ARG A 253 15.99 -19.14 -2.32
CA ARG A 253 17.28 -18.49 -2.61
C ARG A 253 17.83 -18.81 -3.99
#